data_AF-X1EF24-F1
#
_entry.id   AF-X1EF24-F1
#
_cell.length_a   1.000
_cell.length_b   1.000
_cell.length_c   1.000
_cell.angle_alpha   90.00
_cell.angle_beta   90.00
_cell.angle_gamma   90.00
#
_symmetry.space_group_name_H-M   'P 1'
#
loop_
_entity.id
_entity.type
_entity.pdbx_description
1 polymer ?
#
loop_
_entity_poly.entity_id
_entity_poly.type
_entity_poly.pdbx_seq_one_letter_code
_entity_poly.pdbx_strand_id
1 'polypeptide(L)'
;MQLHNGRSKNGINWEIDNQRISFICDDPEIGNFIYGYDPRVCWIEDRYYVTWCNCYHGPTIGVGYTYDFKEFYQLENAFLPFNRNGVLFPRKIKGKYAILSRPSDNRHTPFGDIFYSESSDICHWGKHRHVMSPRGRWQSTKIGAGPIPIETIEGWLLIYHGVLTSCNGFVYSMGAALLDIDEPWKVLYRTEPYLLSPQELYECVGDTPNVVFPCAALCDAPTGRIAIYYGGADTVTCLAFTQVDEIVIVKEYYYERRASWVKSFAIAASVVVVVAIGSVFGVRYLKQYYPAGDIAMVAEEKAVAEEATREEVLMEEEALPTEESAEEPALAMEVDEEAISEGAIHESVYPLEEGTTVREHIEDIIFSYKG
;
A
#
# COMPACT_ATOMS: atom_id res chain seq x y z
N MET A 1 -14.07 -17.60 5.78
CA MET A 1 -13.26 -16.85 4.80
C MET A 1 -12.28 -17.82 4.19
N GLN A 2 -12.13 -17.76 2.88
CA GLN A 2 -11.25 -18.63 2.08
C GLN A 2 -10.27 -17.77 1.29
N LEU A 3 -9.15 -18.38 0.87
CA LEU A 3 -8.17 -17.77 -0.02
C LEU A 3 -8.32 -18.38 -1.41
N HIS A 4 -8.33 -17.55 -2.43
CA HIS A 4 -8.48 -17.96 -3.83
C HIS A 4 -7.32 -17.39 -4.65
N ASN A 5 -6.84 -18.19 -5.58
CA ASN A 5 -5.91 -17.72 -6.59
C ASN A 5 -6.68 -16.97 -7.69
N GLY A 6 -6.04 -16.00 -8.34
CA GLY A 6 -6.64 -15.28 -9.43
C GLY A 6 -5.59 -14.74 -10.38
N ARG A 7 -5.98 -14.57 -11.65
CA ARG A 7 -5.10 -14.10 -12.72
C ARG A 7 -5.70 -12.90 -13.42
N SER A 8 -4.83 -12.00 -13.86
CA SER A 8 -5.24 -10.85 -14.65
C SER A 8 -4.16 -10.43 -15.64
N LYS A 9 -4.56 -10.22 -16.90
CA LYS A 9 -3.65 -9.69 -17.94
C LYS A 9 -3.37 -8.20 -17.80
N ASN A 10 -4.21 -7.47 -17.05
CA ASN A 10 -4.16 -6.01 -16.98
C ASN A 10 -4.23 -5.46 -15.55
N GLY A 11 -4.26 -6.33 -14.53
CA GLY A 11 -4.42 -5.95 -13.12
C GLY A 11 -5.83 -5.48 -12.73
N ILE A 12 -6.76 -5.37 -13.66
CA ILE A 12 -8.11 -4.82 -13.40
C ILE A 12 -9.18 -5.91 -13.52
N ASN A 13 -9.15 -6.67 -14.62
CA ASN A 13 -10.11 -7.74 -14.85
C ASN A 13 -9.50 -9.04 -14.34
N TRP A 14 -10.08 -9.60 -13.28
CA TRP A 14 -9.57 -10.79 -12.61
C TRP A 14 -10.43 -12.01 -12.92
N GLU A 15 -9.77 -13.08 -13.34
CA GLU A 15 -10.34 -14.43 -13.38
C GLU A 15 -9.91 -15.13 -12.08
N ILE A 16 -10.86 -15.35 -11.18
CA ILE A 16 -10.59 -15.90 -9.85
C ILE A 16 -11.05 -17.35 -9.81
N ASP A 17 -10.20 -18.23 -9.30
CA ASP A 17 -10.49 -19.64 -9.20
C ASP A 17 -11.68 -19.89 -8.27
N ASN A 18 -12.66 -20.67 -8.74
CA ASN A 18 -13.82 -21.04 -7.92
C ASN A 18 -13.46 -21.93 -6.73
N GLN A 19 -12.34 -22.65 -6.81
CA GLN A 19 -11.83 -23.48 -5.73
C GLN A 19 -10.90 -22.65 -4.86
N ARG A 20 -10.99 -22.86 -3.54
CA ARG A 20 -10.01 -22.29 -2.61
C ARG A 20 -8.63 -22.85 -2.90
N ILE A 21 -7.60 -22.08 -2.57
CA ILE A 21 -6.24 -22.59 -2.44
C ILE A 21 -6.25 -23.72 -1.40
N SER A 22 -5.70 -24.87 -1.79
CA SER A 22 -5.46 -25.99 -0.90
C SER A 22 -3.97 -26.09 -0.63
N PHE A 23 -3.56 -25.77 0.60
CA PHE A 23 -2.18 -25.86 1.00
C PHE A 23 -1.75 -27.32 1.21
N ILE A 24 -0.60 -27.66 0.66
CA ILE A 24 0.14 -28.89 0.91
C ILE A 24 0.95 -28.67 2.18
N CYS A 25 0.74 -29.49 3.21
CA CYS A 25 1.45 -29.40 4.48
C CYS A 25 1.74 -30.80 5.00
N ASP A 26 2.99 -31.07 5.36
CA ASP A 26 3.40 -32.38 5.87
C ASP A 26 2.93 -32.59 7.33
N ASP A 27 2.74 -31.49 8.08
CA ASP A 27 2.24 -31.53 9.45
C ASP A 27 0.71 -31.41 9.47
N PRO A 28 -0.04 -32.45 9.89
CA PRO A 28 -1.49 -32.42 9.91
C PRO A 28 -2.09 -31.49 10.98
N GLU A 29 -1.35 -31.15 12.03
CA GLU A 29 -1.79 -30.19 13.06
C GLU A 29 -1.79 -28.76 12.49
N ILE A 30 -0.73 -28.42 11.74
CA ILE A 30 -0.59 -27.09 11.11
C ILE A 30 -1.44 -26.96 9.83
N GLY A 31 -1.50 -28.03 9.03
CA GLY A 31 -2.22 -28.06 7.74
C GLY A 31 -3.75 -28.08 7.85
N ASN A 32 -4.31 -28.21 9.06
CA ASN A 32 -5.75 -28.23 9.27
C ASN A 32 -6.38 -26.84 9.05
N PHE A 33 -6.89 -26.59 7.85
CA PHE A 33 -7.49 -25.31 7.48
C PHE A 33 -8.86 -25.10 8.13
N ILE A 34 -8.97 -24.11 9.03
CA ILE A 34 -10.24 -23.66 9.62
C ILE A 34 -10.81 -22.45 8.85
N TYR A 35 -10.04 -21.36 8.78
CA TYR A 35 -10.30 -20.21 7.90
C TYR A 35 -9.02 -19.42 7.66
N GLY A 36 -8.99 -18.65 6.57
CA GLY A 36 -7.89 -17.74 6.24
C GLY A 36 -8.40 -16.48 5.57
N TYR A 37 -7.78 -15.34 5.90
CA TYR A 37 -8.06 -14.03 5.29
C TYR A 37 -6.81 -13.14 5.37
N ASP A 38 -6.90 -11.89 4.88
CA ASP A 38 -5.80 -10.92 4.94
C ASP A 38 -4.50 -11.39 4.23
N PRO A 39 -4.56 -11.92 2.99
CA PRO A 39 -3.38 -12.40 2.29
C PRO A 39 -2.44 -11.26 1.89
N ARG A 40 -1.14 -11.55 1.90
CA ARG A 40 -0.06 -10.72 1.33
C ARG A 40 0.91 -11.62 0.61
N VAL A 41 1.42 -11.15 -0.53
CA VAL A 41 2.28 -11.96 -1.40
C VAL A 41 3.48 -11.15 -1.83
N CYS A 42 4.67 -11.72 -1.75
CA CYS A 42 5.89 -11.14 -2.32
C CYS A 42 6.82 -12.22 -2.86
N TRP A 43 7.60 -11.85 -3.87
CA TRP A 43 8.74 -12.65 -4.30
C TRP A 43 9.90 -12.42 -3.34
N ILE A 44 10.57 -13.49 -2.91
CA ILE A 44 11.83 -13.42 -2.18
C ILE A 44 12.78 -14.47 -2.75
N GLU A 45 13.84 -14.00 -3.40
CA GLU A 45 14.92 -14.82 -4.00
C GLU A 45 14.45 -15.78 -5.11
N ASP A 46 13.80 -16.88 -4.77
CA ASP A 46 13.51 -18.01 -5.68
C ASP A 46 12.03 -18.42 -5.74
N ARG A 47 11.17 -17.82 -4.91
CA ARG A 47 9.76 -18.18 -4.80
C ARG A 47 8.88 -17.05 -4.31
N TYR A 48 7.57 -17.20 -4.50
CA TYR A 48 6.57 -16.33 -3.91
C TYR A 48 6.21 -16.85 -2.52
N TYR A 49 6.30 -15.98 -1.52
CA TYR A 49 5.78 -16.24 -0.19
C TYR A 49 4.42 -15.58 -0.02
N VAL A 50 3.51 -16.32 0.63
CA VAL A 50 2.20 -15.84 1.05
C VAL A 50 2.12 -15.85 2.57
N THR A 51 1.72 -14.73 3.15
CA THR A 51 1.29 -14.64 4.54
C THR A 51 -0.20 -14.36 4.60
N TRP A 52 -0.88 -14.90 5.60
CA TRP A 52 -2.30 -14.65 5.82
C TRP A 52 -2.64 -14.71 7.30
N CYS A 53 -3.76 -14.11 7.70
CA CYS A 53 -4.34 -14.39 9.01
C CYS A 53 -4.92 -15.81 9.02
N ASN A 54 -4.18 -16.75 9.59
CA ASN A 54 -4.58 -18.13 9.77
C ASN A 54 -5.31 -18.32 11.09
N CYS A 55 -6.31 -19.20 11.12
CA CYS A 55 -6.93 -19.61 12.38
C CYS A 55 -6.26 -20.86 12.92
N TYR A 56 -5.53 -20.72 14.03
CA TYR A 56 -4.96 -21.83 14.79
C TYR A 56 -5.21 -21.57 16.28
N HIS A 57 -6.34 -22.06 16.81
CA HIS A 57 -6.86 -21.71 18.15
C HIS A 57 -7.05 -20.19 18.40
N GLY A 58 -7.12 -19.41 17.32
CA GLY A 58 -7.15 -17.95 17.33
C GLY A 58 -6.45 -17.40 16.08
N PRO A 59 -6.62 -16.11 15.75
CA PRO A 59 -5.89 -15.49 14.65
C PRO A 59 -4.37 -15.50 14.90
N THR A 60 -3.62 -16.06 13.98
CA THR A 60 -2.16 -15.95 13.88
C THR A 60 -1.75 -15.71 12.43
N ILE A 61 -0.45 -15.62 12.17
CA ILE A 61 0.11 -15.42 10.82
C ILE A 61 0.55 -16.76 10.26
N GLY A 62 -0.22 -17.28 9.30
CA GLY A 62 0.20 -18.41 8.48
C GLY A 62 1.25 -17.97 7.47
N VAL A 63 2.16 -18.87 7.13
CA VAL A 63 3.20 -18.67 6.13
C VAL A 63 3.16 -19.83 5.14
N GLY A 64 3.28 -19.54 3.87
CA GLY A 64 3.38 -20.54 2.82
C GLY A 64 4.15 -19.99 1.63
N TYR A 65 4.40 -20.83 0.65
CA TYR A 65 5.05 -20.42 -0.58
C TYR A 65 4.49 -21.15 -1.79
N THR A 66 4.74 -20.59 -2.96
CA THR A 66 4.48 -21.20 -4.26
C THR A 66 5.58 -20.80 -5.23
N TYR A 67 5.85 -21.68 -6.20
CA TYR A 67 6.74 -21.36 -7.32
C TYR A 67 5.95 -20.92 -8.57
N ASP A 68 4.66 -21.25 -8.65
CA ASP A 68 3.90 -21.22 -9.91
C ASP A 68 2.43 -20.79 -9.78
N PHE A 69 1.99 -20.41 -8.58
CA PHE A 69 0.60 -20.09 -8.26
C PHE A 69 -0.40 -21.20 -8.61
N LYS A 70 0.05 -22.46 -8.61
CA LYS A 70 -0.81 -23.66 -8.74
C LYS A 70 -0.73 -24.51 -7.50
N GLU A 71 0.49 -24.83 -7.07
CA GLU A 71 0.74 -25.56 -5.84
C GLU A 71 1.20 -24.60 -4.74
N PHE A 72 0.57 -24.71 -3.58
CA PHE A 72 0.89 -23.89 -2.43
C PHE A 72 1.31 -24.79 -1.28
N TYR A 73 2.48 -24.50 -0.71
CA TYR A 73 3.10 -25.27 0.36
C TYR A 73 3.03 -24.46 1.65
N GLN A 74 2.37 -24.98 2.69
CA GLN A 74 2.25 -24.32 3.98
C GLN A 74 3.44 -24.69 4.88
N LEU A 75 4.01 -23.66 5.50
CA LEU A 75 5.04 -23.74 6.52
C LEU A 75 4.42 -23.58 7.92
N GLU A 76 5.27 -23.54 8.94
CA GLU A 76 4.86 -23.18 10.29
C GLU A 76 4.16 -21.82 10.35
N ASN A 77 3.23 -21.67 11.30
CA ASN A 77 2.72 -20.34 11.64
C ASN A 77 3.88 -19.51 12.22
N ALA A 78 4.03 -18.26 11.77
CA ALA A 78 5.16 -17.43 12.19
C ALA A 78 5.14 -17.07 13.68
N PHE A 79 3.95 -17.00 14.28
CA PHE A 79 3.75 -16.55 15.66
C PHE A 79 2.66 -17.36 16.37
N LEU A 80 2.61 -17.23 17.69
CA LEU A 80 1.46 -17.65 18.48
C LEU A 80 0.28 -16.67 18.26
N PRO A 81 -0.98 -17.14 18.39
CA PRO A 81 -2.11 -16.24 18.55
C PRO A 81 -1.94 -15.34 19.79
N PHE A 82 -2.38 -14.08 19.77
CA PHE A 82 -3.19 -13.45 18.72
C PHE A 82 -2.37 -12.48 17.87
N ASN A 83 -2.32 -12.70 16.55
CA ASN A 83 -1.59 -11.85 15.62
C ASN A 83 -2.24 -11.86 14.21
N ARG A 84 -2.09 -10.77 13.45
CA ARG A 84 -2.57 -10.62 12.05
C ARG A 84 -1.86 -9.44 11.37
N ASN A 85 -2.19 -9.12 10.11
CA ASN A 85 -1.47 -8.15 9.28
C ASN A 85 0.03 -8.51 9.18
N GLY A 86 0.31 -9.79 8.94
CA GLY A 86 1.66 -10.28 8.72
C GLY A 86 2.14 -9.93 7.31
N VAL A 87 3.21 -9.16 7.19
CA VAL A 87 3.73 -8.66 5.90
C VAL A 87 5.23 -8.87 5.83
N LEU A 88 5.70 -9.73 4.92
CA LEU A 88 7.12 -9.92 4.69
C LEU A 88 7.75 -8.73 3.97
N PHE A 89 9.04 -8.50 4.18
CA PHE A 89 9.84 -7.62 3.33
C PHE A 89 10.27 -8.38 2.05
N PRO A 90 10.34 -7.72 0.88
CA PRO A 90 10.55 -8.37 -0.41
C PRO A 90 12.01 -8.83 -0.67
N ARG A 91 12.88 -8.72 0.35
CA ARG A 91 14.21 -9.31 0.37
C ARG A 91 14.67 -9.53 1.80
N LYS A 92 15.73 -10.32 1.96
CA LYS A 92 16.43 -10.42 3.25
C LYS A 92 17.04 -9.07 3.62
N ILE A 93 17.01 -8.76 4.91
CA ILE A 93 17.65 -7.58 5.51
C ILE A 93 18.77 -8.10 6.40
N LYS A 94 20.01 -7.72 6.09
CA LYS A 94 21.22 -8.23 6.78
C LYS A 94 21.25 -9.76 6.84
N GLY A 95 20.86 -10.41 5.75
CA GLY A 95 20.84 -11.87 5.59
C GLY A 95 19.73 -12.61 6.34
N LYS A 96 18.70 -11.91 6.84
CA LYS A 96 17.54 -12.50 7.52
C LYS A 96 16.24 -12.17 6.80
N TYR A 97 15.31 -13.12 6.78
CA TYR A 97 13.92 -12.82 6.46
C TYR A 97 13.38 -11.86 7.52
N ALA A 98 12.55 -10.91 7.09
CA ALA A 98 11.97 -9.91 7.95
C ALA A 98 10.46 -9.86 7.74
N ILE A 99 9.71 -9.69 8.83
CA ILE A 99 8.26 -9.61 8.80
C ILE A 99 7.76 -8.49 9.70
N LEU A 100 6.77 -7.73 9.22
CA LEU A 100 5.92 -6.88 10.05
C LEU A 100 4.76 -7.72 10.57
N SER A 101 4.41 -7.56 11.85
CA SER A 101 3.26 -8.21 12.46
C SER A 101 2.50 -7.22 13.35
N ARG A 102 1.32 -7.64 13.81
CA ARG A 102 0.43 -6.79 14.59
C ARG A 102 -0.22 -7.60 15.72
N PRO A 103 0.43 -7.68 16.90
CA PRO A 103 -0.15 -8.29 18.09
C PRO A 103 -1.58 -7.79 18.31
N SER A 104 -2.49 -8.72 18.57
CA SER A 104 -3.93 -8.47 18.55
C SER A 104 -4.64 -9.21 19.70
N ASP A 105 -5.97 -9.26 19.66
CA ASP A 105 -6.79 -10.17 20.46
C ASP A 105 -7.62 -11.10 19.56
N ASN A 106 -8.45 -11.94 20.19
CA ASN A 106 -9.29 -12.93 19.50
C ASN A 106 -10.56 -12.33 18.84
N ARG A 107 -10.73 -11.01 18.82
CA ARG A 107 -11.96 -10.34 18.38
C ARG A 107 -11.62 -9.08 17.56
N HIS A 108 -12.57 -8.14 17.55
CA HIS A 108 -12.38 -6.79 17.05
C HIS A 108 -11.45 -6.00 17.99
N THR A 109 -10.15 -6.24 17.84
CA THR A 109 -9.13 -5.69 18.74
C THR A 109 -9.24 -4.15 18.83
N PRO A 110 -9.33 -3.59 20.05
CA PRO A 110 -9.44 -2.15 20.29
C PRO A 110 -8.07 -1.45 20.45
N PHE A 111 -6.98 -2.17 20.15
CA PHE A 111 -5.59 -1.71 20.16
C PHE A 111 -4.83 -2.32 18.97
N GLY A 112 -3.62 -1.86 18.72
CA GLY A 112 -2.74 -2.51 17.75
C GLY A 112 -1.58 -1.66 17.29
N ASP A 113 -0.38 -2.15 17.58
CA ASP A 113 0.90 -1.59 17.18
C ASP A 113 1.54 -2.46 16.10
N ILE A 114 2.36 -1.86 15.25
CA ILE A 114 3.16 -2.60 14.26
C ILE A 114 4.50 -2.99 14.89
N PHE A 115 4.83 -4.27 14.78
CA PHE A 115 6.08 -4.86 15.22
C PHE A 115 6.86 -5.43 14.03
N TYR A 116 8.18 -5.52 14.19
CA TYR A 116 9.13 -6.13 13.27
C TYR A 116 9.72 -7.37 13.91
N SER A 117 10.00 -8.42 13.13
CA SER A 117 10.73 -9.62 13.57
C SER A 117 11.63 -10.17 12.46
N GLU A 118 12.68 -10.89 12.84
CA GLU A 118 13.62 -11.54 11.91
C GLU A 118 13.58 -13.07 12.02
N SER A 119 13.89 -13.76 10.93
CA SER A 119 14.12 -15.20 10.89
C SER A 119 15.28 -15.56 9.94
N SER A 120 16.06 -16.58 10.29
CA SER A 120 17.09 -17.13 9.39
C SER A 120 16.58 -18.19 8.41
N ASP A 121 15.44 -18.80 8.72
CA ASP A 121 14.95 -20.02 8.09
C ASP A 121 13.46 -19.95 7.76
N ILE A 122 12.85 -18.76 7.89
CA ILE A 122 11.43 -18.45 7.74
C ILE A 122 10.46 -19.19 8.68
N CYS A 123 11.01 -19.95 9.64
CA CYS A 123 10.27 -20.77 10.59
C CYS A 123 10.39 -20.23 12.02
N HIS A 124 11.62 -19.96 12.47
CA HIS A 124 11.88 -19.47 13.83
C HIS A 124 12.03 -17.95 13.83
N TRP A 125 11.09 -17.26 14.48
CA TRP A 125 11.02 -15.79 14.51
C TRP A 125 11.49 -15.22 15.84
N GLY A 126 12.29 -14.17 15.79
CA GLY A 126 12.83 -13.52 16.98
C GLY A 126 13.22 -12.06 16.74
N LYS A 127 14.00 -11.51 17.68
CA LYS A 127 14.48 -10.12 17.66
C LYS A 127 13.35 -9.11 17.42
N HIS A 128 12.23 -9.29 18.12
CA HIS A 128 11.08 -8.42 17.98
C HIS A 128 11.44 -6.96 18.29
N ARG A 129 10.97 -6.03 17.46
CA ARG A 129 11.14 -4.59 17.64
C ARG A 129 9.80 -3.90 17.42
N HIS A 130 9.47 -2.98 18.31
CA HIS A 130 8.36 -2.06 18.07
C HIS A 130 8.72 -1.13 16.91
N VAL A 131 7.79 -0.95 15.97
CA VAL A 131 7.96 -0.03 14.83
C VAL A 131 7.20 1.26 15.11
N MET A 132 5.89 1.15 15.36
CA MET A 132 5.05 2.29 15.71
C MET A 132 3.76 1.89 16.40
N SER A 133 3.23 2.84 17.19
CA SER A 133 1.92 2.77 17.84
C SER A 133 0.90 3.70 17.16
N PRO A 134 -0.41 3.52 17.43
CA PRO A 134 -1.44 4.50 17.14
C PRO A 134 -1.07 5.92 17.60
N ARG A 135 -1.56 6.93 16.88
CA ARG A 135 -1.43 8.37 17.19
C ARG A 135 -2.78 9.04 16.99
N GLY A 136 -2.97 10.29 17.40
CA GLY A 136 -4.28 10.95 17.28
C GLY A 136 -4.89 10.94 15.87
N ARG A 137 -6.16 11.34 15.77
CA ARG A 137 -6.95 11.43 14.52
C ARG A 137 -7.30 10.05 13.93
N TRP A 138 -7.20 9.88 12.61
CA TRP A 138 -7.65 8.71 11.84
C TRP A 138 -6.97 7.38 12.23
N GLN A 139 -5.88 7.44 13.00
CA GLN A 139 -5.02 6.32 13.37
C GLN A 139 -4.92 6.13 14.89
N SER A 140 -5.96 6.51 15.63
CA SER A 140 -5.97 6.61 17.11
C SER A 140 -6.20 5.32 17.85
N THR A 141 -6.87 4.34 17.22
CA THR A 141 -7.29 3.13 17.91
C THR A 141 -6.31 1.99 17.68
N LYS A 142 -5.97 1.74 16.42
CA LYS A 142 -5.02 0.70 16.01
C LYS A 142 -4.47 1.02 14.62
N ILE A 143 -3.32 0.45 14.33
CA ILE A 143 -2.68 0.48 13.02
C ILE A 143 -2.23 -0.92 12.61
N GLY A 144 -2.04 -1.16 11.32
CA GLY A 144 -1.54 -2.42 10.79
C GLY A 144 -0.97 -2.27 9.39
N ALA A 145 0.05 -3.06 9.08
CA ALA A 145 0.70 -3.03 7.78
C ALA A 145 -0.27 -3.51 6.68
N GLY A 146 -0.24 -2.80 5.54
CA GLY A 146 -1.04 -3.12 4.37
C GLY A 146 -0.16 -3.85 3.35
N PRO A 147 0.09 -3.26 2.17
CA PRO A 147 0.98 -3.82 1.15
C PRO A 147 2.38 -4.17 1.65
N ILE A 148 3.07 -5.02 0.86
CA ILE A 148 4.50 -5.29 0.98
C ILE A 148 5.26 -3.94 0.97
N PRO A 149 6.18 -3.69 1.92
CA PRO A 149 6.98 -2.46 1.92
C PRO A 149 7.76 -2.31 0.60
N ILE A 150 7.66 -1.13 0.00
CA ILE A 150 8.33 -0.82 -1.28
C ILE A 150 9.72 -0.25 -0.95
N GLU A 151 10.77 -0.84 -1.52
CA GLU A 151 12.13 -0.34 -1.38
C GLU A 151 12.31 0.95 -2.18
N THR A 152 12.84 2.01 -1.56
CA THR A 152 13.22 3.26 -2.22
C THR A 152 14.62 3.68 -1.79
N ILE A 153 15.20 4.66 -2.49
CA ILE A 153 16.49 5.24 -2.10
C ILE A 153 16.47 5.93 -0.72
N GLU A 154 15.28 6.26 -0.21
CA GLU A 154 15.12 6.93 1.08
C GLU A 154 14.77 5.97 2.22
N GLY A 155 14.47 4.71 1.91
CA GLY A 155 14.06 3.69 2.87
C GLY A 155 12.91 2.83 2.39
N TRP A 156 12.27 2.12 3.31
CA TRP A 156 11.10 1.32 3.02
C TRP A 156 9.82 2.15 3.11
N LEU A 157 9.15 2.35 1.98
CA LEU A 157 7.81 2.93 1.93
C LEU A 157 6.78 1.89 2.38
N LEU A 158 6.24 2.09 3.58
CA LEU A 158 5.17 1.29 4.18
C LEU A 158 3.83 2.00 4.01
N ILE A 159 2.92 1.41 3.22
CA ILE A 159 1.50 1.78 3.24
C ILE A 159 0.81 0.98 4.34
N TYR A 160 0.08 1.66 5.22
CA TYR A 160 -0.55 1.03 6.39
C TYR A 160 -1.96 1.57 6.62
N HIS A 161 -2.82 0.76 7.25
CA HIS A 161 -4.13 1.23 7.70
C HIS A 161 -4.06 1.78 9.11
N GLY A 162 -4.95 2.73 9.39
CA GLY A 162 -5.21 3.29 10.71
C GLY A 162 -6.70 3.35 10.97
N VAL A 163 -7.05 3.21 12.24
CA VAL A 163 -8.44 3.13 12.68
C VAL A 163 -8.78 4.26 13.63
N LEU A 164 -9.89 4.93 13.34
CA LEU A 164 -10.60 5.82 14.25
C LEU A 164 -11.81 5.08 14.84
N THR A 165 -12.00 5.17 16.16
CA THR A 165 -13.26 4.75 16.80
C THR A 165 -14.22 5.92 16.87
N SER A 166 -15.26 5.91 16.02
CA SER A 166 -16.39 6.83 16.13
C SER A 166 -17.44 6.28 17.10
N CYS A 167 -18.46 7.08 17.41
CA CYS A 167 -19.63 6.62 18.18
C CYS A 167 -20.41 5.48 17.50
N ASN A 168 -20.30 5.35 16.17
CA ASN A 168 -21.04 4.37 15.38
C ASN A 168 -20.16 3.22 14.86
N GLY A 169 -18.93 3.10 15.35
CA GLY A 169 -18.01 2.02 14.97
C GLY A 169 -16.67 2.53 14.43
N PHE A 170 -15.92 1.60 13.85
CA PHE A 170 -14.58 1.87 13.32
C PHE A 170 -14.63 2.48 11.92
N VAL A 171 -13.72 3.41 11.66
CA VAL A 171 -13.44 3.95 10.33
C VAL A 171 -11.99 3.58 9.99
N TYR A 172 -11.79 2.88 8.88
CA TYR A 172 -10.46 2.47 8.41
C TYR A 172 -10.02 3.37 7.27
N SER A 173 -8.86 3.99 7.42
CA SER A 173 -8.21 4.82 6.40
C SER A 173 -6.79 4.32 6.19
N MET A 174 -6.14 4.73 5.10
CA MET A 174 -4.74 4.38 4.82
C MET A 174 -3.83 5.60 4.84
N GLY A 175 -2.59 5.40 5.26
CA GLY A 175 -1.51 6.40 5.21
C GLY A 175 -0.19 5.73 4.84
N ALA A 176 0.90 6.49 4.96
CA ALA A 176 2.24 6.01 4.64
C ALA A 176 3.28 6.35 5.71
N ALA A 177 4.28 5.49 5.84
CA ALA A 177 5.46 5.72 6.67
C ALA A 177 6.71 5.33 5.87
N LEU A 178 7.81 6.02 6.13
CA LEU A 178 9.12 5.66 5.61
C LEU A 178 9.95 5.08 6.74
N LEU A 179 10.43 3.86 6.55
CA LEU A 179 11.24 3.13 7.53
C LEU A 179 12.70 3.10 7.07
N ASP A 180 13.62 3.05 8.02
CA ASP A 180 15.04 2.91 7.73
C ASP A 180 15.34 1.64 6.93
N ILE A 181 16.23 1.75 5.92
CA ILE A 181 16.53 0.67 4.99
C ILE A 181 17.17 -0.56 5.67
N ASP A 182 17.97 -0.31 6.70
CA ASP A 182 18.83 -1.28 7.38
C ASP A 182 18.26 -1.74 8.72
N GLU A 183 17.46 -0.88 9.37
CA GLU A 183 16.80 -1.13 10.65
C GLU A 183 15.32 -0.72 10.56
N PRO A 184 14.45 -1.48 9.85
CA PRO A 184 13.10 -1.02 9.49
C PRO A 184 12.14 -0.79 10.65
N TRP A 185 12.54 -1.11 11.88
CA TRP A 185 11.79 -0.71 13.08
C TRP A 185 12.00 0.78 13.43
N LYS A 186 12.93 1.48 12.79
CA LYS A 186 13.12 2.93 12.93
C LYS A 186 12.26 3.64 11.89
N VAL A 187 11.18 4.26 12.36
CA VAL A 187 10.34 5.12 11.52
C VAL A 187 11.04 6.46 11.31
N LEU A 188 11.43 6.74 10.07
CA LEU A 188 12.02 8.01 9.66
C LEU A 188 10.94 9.09 9.52
N TYR A 189 9.86 8.74 8.81
CA TYR A 189 8.74 9.64 8.54
C TYR A 189 7.42 8.88 8.58
N ARG A 190 6.34 9.61 8.88
CA ARG A 190 4.97 9.08 8.93
C ARG A 190 4.00 10.19 8.59
N THR A 191 3.05 9.91 7.70
CA THR A 191 2.04 10.90 7.31
C THR A 191 1.15 11.24 8.50
N GLU A 192 0.93 12.54 8.71
CA GLU A 192 -0.05 13.04 9.67
C GLU A 192 -1.49 12.87 9.12
N PRO A 193 -1.82 13.33 7.89
CA PRO A 193 -3.07 12.99 7.24
C PRO A 193 -3.06 11.54 6.71
N TYR A 194 -4.25 11.00 6.47
CA TYR A 194 -4.42 9.81 5.64
C TYR A 194 -4.11 10.16 4.18
N LEU A 195 -3.67 9.18 3.41
CA LEU A 195 -3.62 9.23 1.95
C LEU A 195 -5.02 9.04 1.35
N LEU A 196 -5.80 8.11 1.93
CA LEU A 196 -7.18 7.86 1.52
C LEU A 196 -8.03 7.47 2.73
N SER A 197 -9.22 8.04 2.82
CA SER A 197 -10.27 7.65 3.75
C SER A 197 -11.52 7.26 2.96
N PRO A 198 -12.46 6.49 3.54
CA PRO A 198 -13.72 6.19 2.89
C PRO A 198 -14.47 7.49 2.53
N GLN A 199 -14.84 7.63 1.27
CA GLN A 199 -15.62 8.75 0.74
C GLN A 199 -16.71 8.23 -0.20
N GLU A 200 -16.38 7.24 -1.02
CA GLU A 200 -17.27 6.72 -2.04
C GLU A 200 -18.27 5.70 -1.50
N LEU A 201 -19.40 5.52 -2.18
CA LEU A 201 -20.47 4.65 -1.70
C LEU A 201 -19.99 3.21 -1.46
N TYR A 202 -19.12 2.68 -2.33
CA TYR A 202 -18.55 1.34 -2.20
C TYR A 202 -17.49 1.21 -1.09
N GLU A 203 -17.09 2.31 -0.46
CA GLU A 203 -16.17 2.35 0.70
C GLU A 203 -16.95 2.61 2.00
N CYS A 204 -18.04 3.38 1.89
CA CYS A 204 -18.91 3.75 3.00
C CYS A 204 -20.01 2.73 3.27
N VAL A 205 -20.41 1.92 2.29
CA VAL A 205 -21.52 0.96 2.38
C VAL A 205 -21.09 -0.44 1.93
N GLY A 206 -21.32 -1.43 2.78
CA GLY A 206 -20.98 -2.83 2.54
C GLY A 206 -21.16 -3.68 3.80
N ASP A 207 -20.58 -4.87 3.81
CA ASP A 207 -20.55 -5.79 4.97
C ASP A 207 -19.95 -5.12 6.21
N THR A 208 -18.91 -4.31 6.03
CA THR A 208 -18.32 -3.44 7.07
C THR A 208 -18.25 -2.00 6.56
N PRO A 209 -19.19 -1.12 6.93
CA PRO A 209 -19.19 0.29 6.50
C PRO A 209 -17.91 1.05 6.88
N ASN A 210 -17.56 2.05 6.07
CA ASN A 210 -16.45 2.99 6.28
C ASN A 210 -15.07 2.32 6.35
N VAL A 211 -14.76 1.50 5.33
CA VAL A 211 -13.47 0.79 5.24
C VAL A 211 -12.77 1.08 3.92
N VAL A 212 -11.55 1.60 4.03
CA VAL A 212 -10.48 1.55 3.02
C VAL A 212 -9.35 0.74 3.63
N PHE A 213 -9.11 -0.47 3.12
CA PHE A 213 -8.11 -1.39 3.66
C PHE A 213 -7.07 -1.79 2.60
N PRO A 214 -5.86 -1.20 2.59
CA PRO A 214 -4.87 -1.46 1.55
C PRO A 214 -4.23 -2.85 1.74
N CYS A 215 -4.23 -3.65 0.67
CA CYS A 215 -3.80 -5.05 0.70
C CYS A 215 -2.52 -5.29 -0.11
N ALA A 216 -2.42 -4.70 -1.30
CA ALA A 216 -1.28 -4.91 -2.21
C ALA A 216 -0.93 -3.61 -2.93
N ALA A 217 0.32 -3.50 -3.39
CA ALA A 217 0.77 -2.41 -4.22
C ALA A 217 1.67 -2.96 -5.32
N LEU A 218 1.49 -2.48 -6.54
CA LEU A 218 2.40 -2.68 -7.67
C LEU A 218 3.14 -1.37 -7.90
N CYS A 219 4.46 -1.45 -8.05
CA CYS A 219 5.31 -0.29 -8.31
C CYS A 219 6.08 -0.52 -9.60
N ASP A 220 5.99 0.43 -10.53
CA ASP A 220 6.75 0.46 -11.77
C ASP A 220 8.00 1.33 -11.58
N ALA A 221 9.11 0.70 -11.17
CA ALA A 221 10.32 1.41 -10.74
C ALA A 221 10.85 2.45 -11.77
N PRO A 222 10.88 2.18 -13.09
CA PRO A 222 11.31 3.17 -14.08
C PRO A 222 10.47 4.45 -14.14
N THR A 223 9.17 4.37 -13.81
CA THR A 223 8.26 5.53 -13.87
C THR A 223 7.86 6.06 -12.51
N GLY A 224 8.15 5.33 -11.43
CA GLY A 224 7.71 5.66 -10.08
C GLY A 224 6.21 5.46 -9.83
N ARG A 225 5.43 4.98 -10.82
CA ARG A 225 3.98 4.79 -10.66
C ARG A 225 3.67 3.66 -9.69
N ILE A 226 2.69 3.91 -8.81
CA ILE A 226 2.20 2.95 -7.83
C ILE A 226 0.70 2.74 -8.02
N ALA A 227 0.29 1.48 -8.10
CA ALA A 227 -1.12 1.06 -8.07
C ALA A 227 -1.38 0.28 -6.77
N ILE A 228 -2.29 0.79 -5.93
CA ILE A 228 -2.62 0.24 -4.60
C ILE A 228 -3.98 -0.46 -4.68
N TYR A 229 -4.01 -1.76 -4.45
CA TYR A 229 -5.25 -2.52 -4.29
C TYR A 229 -5.72 -2.43 -2.84
N TYR A 230 -7.00 -2.09 -2.65
CA TYR A 230 -7.59 -1.98 -1.33
C TYR A 230 -9.01 -2.56 -1.27
N GLY A 231 -9.41 -3.06 -0.10
CA GLY A 231 -10.78 -3.45 0.18
C GLY A 231 -11.65 -2.23 0.46
N GLY A 232 -12.77 -2.11 -0.25
CA GLY A 232 -13.84 -1.14 0.00
C GLY A 232 -14.98 -1.80 0.79
N ALA A 233 -15.26 -1.26 1.98
CA ALA A 233 -16.33 -1.70 2.87
C ALA A 233 -16.39 -3.22 3.17
N ASP A 234 -15.24 -3.91 3.18
CA ASP A 234 -15.11 -5.38 3.23
C ASP A 234 -15.97 -6.13 2.18
N THR A 235 -16.27 -5.49 1.05
CA THR A 235 -17.26 -5.98 0.07
C THR A 235 -16.70 -6.06 -1.35
N VAL A 236 -15.92 -5.06 -1.76
CA VAL A 236 -15.31 -4.98 -3.09
C VAL A 236 -13.81 -4.76 -3.01
N THR A 237 -13.12 -5.02 -4.12
CA THR A 237 -11.72 -4.60 -4.29
C THR A 237 -11.67 -3.36 -5.17
N CYS A 238 -10.86 -2.41 -4.79
CA CYS A 238 -10.69 -1.11 -5.44
C CYS A 238 -9.21 -0.88 -5.75
N LEU A 239 -8.93 0.04 -6.67
CA LEU A 239 -7.58 0.46 -7.03
C LEU A 239 -7.40 1.95 -6.73
N ALA A 240 -6.23 2.36 -6.27
CA ALA A 240 -5.82 3.75 -6.16
C ALA A 240 -4.47 3.94 -6.85
N PHE A 241 -4.25 5.08 -7.52
CA PHE A 241 -2.99 5.35 -8.21
C PHE A 241 -2.30 6.58 -7.63
N THR A 242 -0.97 6.55 -7.64
CA THR A 242 -0.10 7.64 -7.21
C THR A 242 1.31 7.40 -7.77
N GLN A 243 2.25 8.28 -7.46
CA GLN A 243 3.66 8.11 -7.78
C GLN A 243 4.50 8.15 -6.51
N VAL A 244 5.65 7.47 -6.53
CA VAL A 244 6.53 7.35 -5.37
C VAL A 244 7.03 8.72 -4.91
N ASP A 245 7.36 9.60 -5.85
CA ASP A 245 7.81 10.97 -5.61
C ASP A 245 6.69 11.81 -5.01
N GLU A 246 5.42 11.65 -5.38
CA GLU A 246 4.32 12.38 -4.75
C GLU A 246 4.16 12.02 -3.26
N ILE A 247 4.31 10.73 -2.90
CA ILE A 247 4.25 10.30 -1.50
C ILE A 247 5.48 10.77 -0.73
N VAL A 248 6.65 10.68 -1.37
CA VAL A 248 7.93 11.00 -0.74
C VAL A 248 8.14 12.52 -0.64
N ILE A 249 7.76 13.33 -1.63
CA ILE A 249 7.84 14.81 -1.62
C ILE A 249 6.95 15.42 -0.53
N VAL A 250 5.82 14.81 -0.20
CA VAL A 250 5.00 15.24 0.96
C VAL A 250 5.85 15.30 2.24
N LYS A 251 6.92 14.49 2.36
CA LYS A 251 7.93 14.58 3.43
C LYS A 251 8.59 15.97 3.52
N GLU A 252 9.09 16.50 2.41
CA GLU A 252 9.83 17.77 2.37
C GLU A 252 8.91 18.92 2.79
N TYR A 253 7.69 18.92 2.27
CA TYR A 253 6.71 19.96 2.58
C TYR A 253 6.29 19.97 4.06
N TYR A 254 6.17 18.80 4.70
CA TYR A 254 5.90 18.71 6.14
C TYR A 254 7.11 19.10 7.01
N TYR A 255 8.34 18.91 6.52
CA TYR A 255 9.55 19.33 7.24
C TYR A 255 9.64 20.86 7.31
N GLU A 256 9.39 21.54 6.19
CA GLU A 256 9.43 23.01 6.12
C GLU A 256 8.30 23.66 6.94
N ARG A 257 7.09 23.07 6.96
CA ARG A 257 5.93 23.59 7.71
C ARG A 257 6.01 23.44 9.24
N ARG A 258 7.07 22.89 9.82
CA ARG A 258 7.36 23.08 11.26
C ARG A 258 7.87 24.49 11.59
N ALA A 259 8.08 25.34 10.59
CA ALA A 259 8.20 26.78 10.74
C ALA A 259 6.89 27.49 10.35
N SER A 260 6.25 28.13 11.33
CA SER A 260 5.09 29.03 11.21
C SER A 260 3.69 28.41 11.04
N TRP A 261 2.76 28.99 11.81
CA TRP A 261 1.37 28.57 11.96
C TRP A 261 0.47 29.19 10.87
N VAL A 262 -0.61 28.46 10.54
CA VAL A 262 -1.90 28.91 9.93
C VAL A 262 -1.99 28.97 8.39
N LYS A 263 -2.48 27.87 7.76
CA LYS A 263 -3.81 27.70 7.07
C LYS A 263 -3.73 26.60 5.98
N SER A 264 -4.67 25.65 6.09
CA SER A 264 -5.26 24.73 5.10
C SER A 264 -4.39 24.16 3.96
N PHE A 265 -4.37 22.83 3.86
CA PHE A 265 -3.82 22.09 2.70
C PHE A 265 -4.90 21.88 1.65
N ALA A 266 -4.58 22.23 0.39
CA ALA A 266 -5.23 21.69 -0.79
C ALA A 266 -4.50 20.39 -1.20
N ILE A 267 -5.27 19.38 -1.57
CA ILE A 267 -4.78 18.20 -2.29
C ILE A 267 -4.23 18.73 -3.62
N ALA A 268 -2.92 18.69 -3.85
CA ALA A 268 -2.44 18.67 -5.23
C ALA A 268 -3.00 17.36 -5.79
N ALA A 269 -3.85 17.48 -6.81
CA ALA A 269 -4.61 16.39 -7.39
C ALA A 269 -3.70 15.33 -8.02
N SER A 270 -3.12 14.46 -7.20
CA SER A 270 -2.77 13.12 -7.63
C SER A 270 -4.10 12.43 -7.91
N VAL A 271 -4.44 12.26 -9.18
CA VAL A 271 -5.68 11.60 -9.61
C VAL A 271 -5.64 10.17 -9.09
N VAL A 272 -6.24 9.94 -7.93
CA VAL A 272 -6.60 8.61 -7.47
C VAL A 272 -7.78 8.17 -8.33
N VAL A 273 -7.50 7.59 -9.50
CA VAL A 273 -8.57 6.93 -10.28
C VAL A 273 -8.96 5.69 -9.49
N VAL A 274 -10.13 5.73 -8.84
CA VAL A 274 -10.67 4.53 -8.21
C VAL A 274 -11.47 3.71 -9.19
N VAL A 275 -11.00 2.48 -9.44
CA VAL A 275 -11.76 1.48 -10.19
C VAL A 275 -12.23 0.42 -9.20
N ALA A 276 -13.55 0.31 -9.01
CA ALA A 276 -14.14 -0.80 -8.28
C ALA A 276 -14.17 -2.06 -9.17
N ILE A 277 -13.51 -3.12 -8.71
CA ILE A 277 -13.48 -4.44 -9.36
C ILE A 277 -14.47 -5.33 -8.60
N GLY A 278 -15.65 -5.53 -9.18
CA GLY A 278 -16.74 -6.26 -8.54
C GLY A 278 -16.56 -7.78 -8.56
N SER A 279 -16.92 -8.44 -7.46
CA SER A 279 -17.17 -9.89 -7.41
C SER A 279 -18.51 -10.23 -8.09
N VAL A 280 -18.63 -11.44 -8.64
CA VAL A 280 -19.78 -11.91 -9.46
C VAL A 280 -21.15 -11.75 -8.75
N PHE A 281 -21.18 -11.68 -7.41
CA PHE A 281 -22.40 -11.46 -6.64
C PHE A 281 -22.81 -9.98 -6.52
N GLY A 282 -21.86 -9.03 -6.44
CA GLY A 282 -22.16 -7.60 -6.37
C GLY A 282 -22.79 -7.05 -7.65
N VAL A 283 -22.36 -7.57 -8.81
CA VAL A 283 -22.91 -7.21 -10.12
C VAL A 283 -24.40 -7.59 -10.25
N ARG A 284 -24.85 -8.64 -9.53
CA ARG A 284 -26.25 -9.11 -9.57
C ARG A 284 -27.19 -8.23 -8.74
N TYR A 285 -26.70 -7.69 -7.63
CA TYR A 285 -27.46 -6.77 -6.76
C TYR A 285 -27.60 -5.38 -7.41
N LEU A 286 -26.53 -4.88 -8.03
CA LEU A 286 -26.55 -3.60 -8.75
C LEU A 286 -27.48 -3.62 -9.98
N LYS A 287 -27.57 -4.74 -10.70
CA LYS A 287 -28.51 -4.91 -11.83
C LYS A 287 -29.99 -4.85 -11.43
N GLN A 288 -30.32 -5.06 -10.15
CA GLN A 288 -31.71 -4.97 -9.68
C GLN A 288 -32.18 -3.51 -9.54
N TYR A 289 -31.27 -2.57 -9.33
CA TYR A 289 -31.56 -1.15 -9.18
C TYR A 289 -31.24 -0.31 -10.43
N TYR A 290 -30.45 -0.85 -11.36
CA TYR A 290 -30.07 -0.19 -12.61
C TYR A 290 -30.31 -1.13 -13.80
N PRO A 291 -31.50 -1.09 -14.44
CA PRO A 291 -31.76 -1.87 -15.64
C PRO A 291 -30.90 -1.38 -16.80
N ALA A 292 -29.95 -2.21 -17.22
CA ALA A 292 -29.19 -2.21 -18.47
C ALA A 292 -29.19 -0.87 -19.27
N GLY A 293 -28.23 0.00 -18.94
CA GLY A 293 -27.94 1.22 -19.68
C GLY A 293 -26.57 1.81 -19.33
N ASP A 294 -26.24 1.91 -18.03
CA ASP A 294 -25.10 2.73 -17.58
C ASP A 294 -24.04 1.95 -16.78
N ILE A 295 -23.55 0.83 -17.33
CA ILE A 295 -22.33 0.19 -16.80
C ILE A 295 -21.23 0.30 -17.86
N ALA A 296 -20.82 1.54 -18.10
CA ALA A 296 -19.61 1.92 -18.80
C ALA A 296 -19.20 3.31 -18.29
N MET A 297 -18.58 3.39 -17.11
CA MET A 297 -17.94 4.62 -16.65
C MET A 297 -16.43 4.47 -16.83
N VAL A 298 -15.98 4.66 -18.08
CA VAL A 298 -14.56 4.84 -18.42
C VAL A 298 -14.47 5.94 -19.49
N ALA A 299 -13.68 6.97 -19.17
CA ALA A 299 -12.94 7.84 -20.08
C ALA A 299 -13.63 8.99 -20.86
N GLU A 300 -14.95 9.15 -20.89
CA GLU A 300 -15.55 10.26 -21.68
C GLU A 300 -15.76 11.59 -20.91
N GLU A 301 -15.85 11.59 -19.58
CA GLU A 301 -15.97 12.87 -18.82
C GLU A 301 -14.63 13.61 -18.65
N LYS A 302 -13.49 12.97 -18.95
CA LYS A 302 -12.16 13.62 -18.91
C LYS A 302 -11.93 14.61 -20.04
N ALA A 303 -12.49 14.36 -21.23
CA ALA A 303 -12.30 15.25 -22.37
C ALA A 303 -13.00 16.60 -22.18
N VAL A 304 -14.15 16.62 -21.48
CA VAL A 304 -14.93 17.85 -21.27
C VAL A 304 -14.37 18.68 -20.10
N ALA A 305 -13.81 18.04 -19.07
CA ALA A 305 -13.23 18.73 -17.92
C ALA A 305 -11.83 19.34 -18.22
N GLU A 306 -11.01 18.67 -19.05
CA GLU A 306 -9.71 19.19 -19.49
C GLU A 306 -9.83 20.35 -20.48
N GLU A 307 -10.93 20.45 -21.24
CA GLU A 307 -11.19 21.57 -22.15
C GLU A 307 -11.70 22.81 -21.38
N ALA A 308 -12.54 22.62 -20.36
CA ALA A 308 -13.05 23.69 -19.50
C ALA A 308 -11.97 24.35 -18.61
N THR A 309 -11.03 23.56 -18.08
CA THR A 309 -9.91 24.10 -17.29
C THR A 309 -8.86 24.82 -18.15
N ARG A 310 -8.77 24.51 -19.45
CA ARG A 310 -7.88 25.21 -20.39
C ARG A 310 -8.41 26.59 -20.79
N GLU A 311 -9.73 26.75 -20.92
CA GLU A 311 -10.35 28.03 -21.22
C GLU A 311 -10.33 29.00 -20.01
N GLU A 312 -10.48 28.51 -18.78
CA GLU A 312 -10.42 29.37 -17.58
C GLU A 312 -9.01 29.92 -17.30
N VAL A 313 -7.96 29.13 -17.54
CA VAL A 313 -6.56 29.57 -17.35
C VAL A 313 -6.14 30.61 -18.41
N LEU A 314 -6.66 30.51 -19.63
CA LEU A 314 -6.39 31.48 -20.70
C LEU A 314 -7.12 32.82 -20.47
N MET A 315 -8.26 32.83 -19.76
CA MET A 315 -8.97 34.08 -19.44
C MET A 315 -8.34 34.86 -18.27
N GLU A 316 -7.61 34.21 -17.36
CA GLU A 316 -6.93 34.89 -16.25
C GLU A 316 -5.59 35.54 -16.67
N GLU A 317 -4.91 35.03 -17.70
CA GLU A 317 -3.67 35.65 -18.21
C GLU A 317 -3.89 36.96 -18.99
N GLU A 318 -5.08 37.21 -19.55
CA GLU A 318 -5.40 38.44 -20.29
C GLU A 318 -5.81 39.65 -19.40
N ALA A 319 -5.89 39.50 -18.08
CA ALA A 319 -6.49 40.50 -17.18
C ALA A 319 -5.52 41.34 -16.31
N LEU A 320 -4.21 41.33 -16.57
CA LEU A 320 -3.25 42.15 -15.83
C LEU A 320 -2.88 43.44 -16.62
N PRO A 321 -3.11 44.65 -16.08
CA PRO A 321 -2.72 45.88 -16.73
C PRO A 321 -1.20 46.14 -16.57
N THR A 322 -0.59 46.63 -17.65
CA THR A 322 0.80 47.08 -17.75
C THR A 322 0.99 48.55 -17.31
N GLU A 323 2.26 48.94 -17.09
CA GLU A 323 2.85 50.28 -16.75
C GLU A 323 3.19 50.50 -15.25
N GLU A 324 4.29 51.13 -14.81
CA GLU A 324 5.48 51.73 -15.45
C GLU A 324 6.62 51.93 -14.39
N SER A 325 7.86 51.99 -14.88
CA SER A 325 9.14 52.55 -14.37
C SER A 325 9.34 53.04 -12.90
N ALA A 326 10.45 52.59 -12.29
CA ALA A 326 11.41 53.46 -11.58
C ALA A 326 12.80 52.79 -11.49
N GLU A 327 13.84 53.57 -11.82
CA GLU A 327 15.27 53.22 -11.95
C GLU A 327 16.01 52.98 -10.60
N GLU A 328 16.85 51.94 -10.58
CA GLU A 328 18.24 51.79 -10.02
C GLU A 328 18.66 52.29 -8.60
N PRO A 329 19.77 51.77 -7.98
CA PRO A 329 20.91 51.10 -8.61
C PRO A 329 21.42 49.79 -7.98
N ALA A 330 22.29 49.16 -8.78
CA ALA A 330 23.03 47.93 -8.57
C ALA A 330 23.97 47.93 -7.36
N LEU A 331 24.07 46.76 -6.71
CA LEU A 331 25.24 46.37 -5.92
C LEU A 331 25.73 45.02 -6.42
N ALA A 332 26.88 45.06 -7.11
CA ALA A 332 27.65 43.88 -7.46
C ALA A 332 28.29 43.28 -6.19
N MET A 333 28.21 41.97 -6.03
CA MET A 333 29.13 41.23 -5.18
C MET A 333 29.52 39.93 -5.86
N GLU A 334 30.82 39.72 -5.90
CA GLU A 334 31.58 38.78 -6.72
C GLU A 334 31.34 37.32 -6.35
N VAL A 335 31.53 36.47 -7.36
CA VAL A 335 31.58 35.01 -7.30
C VAL A 335 32.95 34.61 -6.74
N ASP A 336 32.98 33.67 -5.79
CA ASP A 336 34.23 33.02 -5.37
C ASP A 336 34.08 31.50 -5.59
N GLU A 337 34.74 31.03 -6.66
CA GLU A 337 34.94 29.62 -6.99
C GLU A 337 36.32 29.20 -6.46
N GLU A 338 36.39 28.34 -5.44
CA GLU A 338 37.39 27.25 -5.31
C GLU A 338 37.34 26.61 -3.91
N ALA A 339 37.03 25.31 -3.86
CA ALA A 339 37.78 24.32 -3.06
C ALA A 339 37.26 22.90 -3.35
N ILE A 340 38.02 22.20 -4.19
CA ILE A 340 37.96 20.74 -4.40
C ILE A 340 38.67 20.06 -3.21
N SER A 341 38.08 19.02 -2.62
CA SER A 341 38.87 17.90 -2.10
C SER A 341 38.10 16.58 -2.09
N GLU A 342 38.73 15.60 -2.70
CA GLU A 342 38.39 14.21 -2.95
C GLU A 342 37.97 13.39 -1.71
N GLY A 343 37.06 12.43 -1.93
CA GLY A 343 36.68 11.40 -0.96
C GLY A 343 36.02 10.19 -1.64
N ALA A 344 36.88 9.31 -2.18
CA ALA A 344 36.66 7.96 -2.72
C ALA A 344 35.24 7.34 -2.63
N ILE A 345 34.64 7.08 -3.80
CA ILE A 345 33.50 6.16 -3.96
C ILE A 345 34.06 4.83 -4.45
N HIS A 346 33.84 3.77 -3.68
CA HIS A 346 34.18 2.41 -4.06
C HIS A 346 33.13 1.91 -5.07
N GLU A 347 33.50 1.79 -6.34
CA GLU A 347 32.70 1.11 -7.36
C GLU A 347 32.70 -0.40 -7.09
N SER A 348 31.51 -0.99 -7.01
CA SER A 348 31.29 -2.41 -7.29
C SER A 348 30.07 -2.53 -8.19
N VAL A 349 30.28 -2.31 -9.49
CA VAL A 349 29.31 -2.55 -10.56
C VAL A 349 29.57 -3.95 -11.09
N TYR A 350 28.59 -4.86 -11.00
CA TYR A 350 28.52 -6.02 -11.88
C TYR A 350 27.55 -5.66 -13.03
N PRO A 351 27.95 -5.86 -14.30
CA PRO A 351 27.12 -5.47 -15.44
C PRO A 351 25.95 -6.44 -15.60
N LEU A 352 24.73 -5.91 -15.63
CA LEU A 352 23.58 -6.62 -16.21
C LEU A 352 23.68 -6.48 -17.73
N GLU A 353 23.62 -7.60 -18.45
CA GLU A 353 23.70 -7.66 -19.91
C GLU A 353 22.59 -6.82 -20.58
N GLU A 354 22.96 -6.08 -21.63
CA GLU A 354 22.03 -5.36 -22.49
C GLU A 354 21.03 -6.32 -23.15
N GLY A 355 19.73 -6.19 -22.82
CA GLY A 355 18.67 -6.85 -23.57
C GLY A 355 17.42 -7.30 -22.81
N THR A 356 17.35 -7.18 -21.48
CA THR A 356 16.13 -7.60 -20.74
C THR A 356 15.13 -6.45 -20.63
N THR A 357 14.25 -6.34 -21.62
CA THR A 357 13.05 -5.52 -21.48
C THR A 357 12.13 -6.15 -20.43
N VAL A 358 11.79 -5.41 -19.36
CA VAL A 358 10.76 -5.80 -18.39
C VAL A 358 9.39 -5.73 -19.07
N ARG A 359 9.07 -6.79 -19.80
CA ARG A 359 7.70 -7.22 -20.13
C ARG A 359 7.57 -8.60 -19.52
N GLU A 360 6.47 -8.82 -18.81
CA GLU A 360 6.10 -10.03 -18.04
C GLU A 360 6.52 -9.96 -16.56
N HIS A 361 5.61 -9.44 -15.71
CA HIS A 361 5.19 -10.02 -14.43
C HIS A 361 4.14 -9.12 -13.76
N ILE A 362 2.92 -9.11 -14.33
CA ILE A 362 1.67 -8.87 -13.60
C ILE A 362 0.89 -10.15 -13.82
N GLU A 363 1.11 -11.21 -13.04
CA GLU A 363 0.39 -12.47 -13.32
C GLU A 363 -0.50 -12.99 -12.19
N ASP A 364 -0.24 -12.74 -10.89
CA ASP A 364 -1.08 -13.37 -9.86
C ASP A 364 -1.20 -12.54 -8.56
N ILE A 365 -2.43 -12.34 -8.06
CA ILE A 365 -2.76 -11.79 -6.73
C ILE A 365 -3.69 -12.78 -6.02
N ILE A 366 -3.44 -13.05 -4.73
CA ILE A 366 -4.29 -13.90 -3.90
C ILE A 366 -5.40 -13.05 -3.28
N PHE A 367 -6.65 -13.45 -3.50
CA PHE A 367 -7.83 -12.77 -2.94
C PHE A 367 -8.39 -13.54 -1.75
N SER A 368 -9.11 -12.84 -0.87
CA SER A 368 -9.93 -13.46 0.17
C SER A 368 -11.38 -13.00 0.07
N TYR A 369 -12.31 -13.96 0.14
CA TYR A 369 -13.75 -13.68 0.13
C TYR A 369 -14.46 -14.38 1.30
N LYS A 370 -15.57 -13.78 1.70
CA LYS A 370 -16.58 -14.38 2.57
C LYS A 370 -17.64 -14.97 1.63
N GLY A 371 -17.60 -16.30 1.45
CA GLY A 371 -18.56 -17.05 0.64
C GLY A 371 -19.96 -17.07 1.22
#